data_AF-A0A8H7SZM9-F1
#
_entry.id   AF-A0A8H7SZM9-F1
#
_cell.length_a   1.000
_cell.length_b   1.000
_cell.length_c   1.000
_cell.angle_alpha   90.00
_cell.angle_beta   90.00
_cell.angle_gamma   90.00
#
_symmetry.space_group_name_H-M   'P 1'
#
loop_
_entity.id
_entity.type
_entity.pdbx_description
1 polymer ?
#
loop_
_entity_poly.entity_id
_entity_poly.type
_entity_poly.pdbx_seq_one_letter_code
_entity_poly.pdbx_strand_id
1 'polypeptide(L)' 'MSLATIRNLRNQWFPPKPQFTEEDVPSQIGKVFIVTGGNTGVGYALIKLLYGTGATIYMASRNKDKATKAIQDI' A
#
# COMPACT_ATOMS: atom_id res chain seq x y z
N MET A 1 -34.80 1.68 6.14
CA MET A 1 -33.42 1.93 5.64
C MET A 1 -33.49 2.41 4.21
N SER A 2 -32.72 3.43 3.82
CA SER A 2 -32.70 3.89 2.42
C SER A 2 -31.95 2.89 1.54
N LEU A 3 -32.23 2.91 0.23
CA LEU A 3 -31.48 2.11 -0.76
C LEU A 3 -29.98 2.40 -0.70
N ALA A 4 -29.58 3.64 -0.40
CA ALA A 4 -28.19 4.01 -0.20
C ALA A 4 -27.58 3.34 1.04
N THR A 5 -28.32 3.22 2.15
CA THR A 5 -27.87 2.52 3.35
C THR A 5 -27.63 1.04 3.09
N ILE A 6 -28.55 0.36 2.39
CA ILE A 6 -28.41 -1.06 2.03
C ILE A 6 -27.20 -1.28 1.11
N ARG A 7 -27.01 -0.41 0.11
CA ARG A 7 -25.86 -0.45 -0.79
C ARG A 7 -24.53 -0.26 -0.04
N ASN A 8 -24.48 0.70 0.90
CA ASN A 8 -23.26 0.97 1.67
C ASN A 8 -22.92 -0.19 2.61
N LEU A 9 -23.92 -0.78 3.28
CA LEU A 9 -23.74 -1.97 4.10
C LEU A 9 -23.21 -3.14 3.28
N ARG A 10 -23.78 -3.37 2.09
CA ARG A 10 -23.31 -4.43 1.18
C ARG A 10 -21.86 -4.20 0.75
N ASN A 11 -21.49 -2.97 0.42
CA ASN A 11 -20.12 -2.64 -0.01
C ASN A 11 -19.09 -2.74 1.13
N GLN A 12 -19.49 -2.54 2.39
CA GLN A 12 -18.60 -2.77 3.53
C GLN A 12 -18.36 -4.25 3.80
N TRP A 13 -19.41 -5.07 3.65
CA TRP A 13 -19.31 -6.52 3.86
C TRP A 13 -18.69 -7.25 2.69
N PHE A 14 -18.92 -6.77 1.47
CA PHE A 14 -18.39 -7.31 0.23
C PHE A 14 -17.81 -6.17 -0.60
N PRO A 15 -16.57 -5.75 -0.32
CA PRO A 15 -15.91 -4.72 -1.08
C PRO A 15 -15.87 -5.11 -2.57
N PRO A 16 -16.24 -4.20 -3.49
CA PRO A 16 -16.05 -4.45 -4.91
C PRO A 16 -14.55 -4.54 -5.23
N LYS A 17 -14.25 -5.05 -6.43
CA LYS A 17 -12.86 -5.08 -6.92
C LYS A 17 -12.23 -3.68 -6.84
N PRO A 18 -10.92 -3.58 -6.51
CA PRO A 18 -10.24 -2.30 -6.50
C PRO A 18 -10.27 -1.69 -7.91
N GLN A 19 -10.52 -0.39 -7.97
CA GLN A 19 -10.48 0.38 -9.22
C GLN A 19 -9.09 0.94 -9.52
N PHE A 20 -8.20 0.91 -8.54
CA PHE A 20 -6.82 1.37 -8.64
C PHE A 20 -5.90 0.25 -8.21
N THR A 21 -4.92 -0.04 -9.05
CA THR A 21 -4.05 -1.20 -8.98
C THR A 21 -2.61 -0.80 -9.27
N GLU A 22 -1.69 -1.74 -9.15
CA GLU A 22 -0.27 -1.58 -9.48
C GLU A 22 -0.07 -1.06 -10.92
N GLU A 23 -0.93 -1.48 -11.85
CA GLU A 23 -0.91 -1.12 -13.26
C GLU A 23 -1.21 0.36 -13.52
N ASP A 24 -1.92 1.01 -12.60
CA ASP A 24 -2.30 2.42 -12.71
C ASP A 24 -1.18 3.36 -12.22
N VAL A 25 -0.10 2.82 -11.65
CA VAL A 25 1.01 3.62 -11.12
C VAL A 25 2.09 3.78 -12.19
N PRO A 26 2.31 5.00 -12.72
CA PRO A 26 3.36 5.22 -13.70
C PRO A 26 4.74 5.09 -13.07
N SER A 27 5.78 4.99 -13.90
CA SER A 27 7.18 4.98 -13.45
C SER A 27 7.48 6.14 -12.49
N GLN A 28 8.21 5.82 -11.42
CA GLN A 28 8.68 6.78 -10.43
C GLN A 28 10.22 6.83 -10.38
N ILE A 29 10.89 6.44 -11.47
CA ILE A 29 12.35 6.52 -11.58
C ILE A 29 12.82 7.96 -11.28
N GLY A 30 13.84 8.07 -10.45
CA GLY A 30 14.41 9.36 -10.02
C GLY A 30 13.65 10.04 -8.87
N LYS A 31 12.53 9.47 -8.40
CA LYS A 31 11.83 9.96 -7.20
C LYS A 31 12.24 9.18 -5.96
N VAL A 32 12.21 9.88 -4.83
CA VAL A 32 12.58 9.36 -3.51
C VAL A 32 11.38 9.48 -2.57
N PHE A 33 11.03 8.40 -1.89
CA PHE A 33 9.97 8.35 -0.89
C PHE A 33 10.52 7.91 0.46
N ILE A 34 10.02 8.52 1.54
CA ILE A 34 10.25 8.04 2.91
C ILE A 34 8.90 7.59 3.45
N VAL A 35 8.79 6.32 3.85
CA VAL A 35 7.54 5.73 4.35
C VAL A 35 7.72 5.32 5.81
N THR A 36 7.04 6.03 6.70
CA THR A 36 7.01 5.72 8.14
C THR A 36 6.02 4.60 8.44
N GLY A 37 6.39 3.67 9.32
CA GLY A 37 5.58 2.47 9.60
C GLY A 37 5.56 1.49 8.43
N GLY A 38 6.50 1.61 7.49
CA GLY A 38 6.53 0.85 6.24
C GLY A 38 6.73 -0.65 6.40
N ASN A 39 7.06 -1.15 7.60
CA ASN A 39 7.24 -2.58 7.82
C ASN A 39 5.93 -3.36 8.04
N THR A 40 4.77 -2.70 8.13
CA THR A 40 3.46 -3.36 8.33
C THR A 40 2.30 -2.59 7.71
N GLY A 41 1.14 -3.24 7.58
CA GLY A 41 -0.13 -2.59 7.27
C GLY A 41 -0.10 -1.80 5.97
N VAL A 42 -0.73 -0.61 5.98
CA VAL A 42 -0.86 0.24 4.80
C VAL A 42 0.50 0.75 4.30
N GLY A 43 1.43 1.07 5.20
CA GLY A 43 2.77 1.51 4.82
C GLY A 43 3.53 0.44 4.03
N TYR A 44 3.41 -0.82 4.45
CA TYR A 44 3.99 -1.95 3.74
C TYR A 44 3.35 -2.17 2.36
N ALA A 45 2.02 -2.13 2.29
CA ALA A 45 1.30 -2.23 1.02
C ALA A 45 1.68 -1.11 0.05
N LEU A 46 1.85 0.12 0.54
CA LEU A 46 2.31 1.26 -0.26
C LEU A 46 3.73 1.04 -0.79
N ILE A 47 4.65 0.52 0.02
CA ILE A 47 6.01 0.23 -0.44
C ILE A 47 5.98 -0.85 -1.53
N LYS A 48 5.19 -1.91 -1.38
CA LYS A 48 5.04 -2.95 -2.43
C LYS A 48 4.54 -2.37 -3.75
N LEU A 49 3.52 -1.52 -3.68
CA LEU A 49 2.99 -0.82 -4.84
C LEU A 49 4.06 0.06 -5.52
N LEU A 50 4.83 0.82 -4.73
CA LEU A 50 5.87 1.72 -5.26
C LEU A 50 7.11 0.98 -5.77
N TYR A 51 7.47 -0.17 -5.19
CA TYR A 51 8.72 -0.87 -5.49
C TYR A 51 8.82 -1.26 -6.97
N GLY A 52 7.72 -1.73 -7.56
CA GLY A 52 7.65 -2.07 -8.98
C GLY A 52 7.82 -0.88 -9.95
N THR A 53 7.74 0.35 -9.46
CA THR A 53 7.75 1.56 -10.31
C THR A 53 9.15 2.13 -10.57
N GLY A 54 10.18 1.57 -9.92
CA GLY A 54 11.57 2.04 -10.00
C GLY A 54 11.90 3.22 -9.08
N ALA A 55 11.03 3.54 -8.11
CA ALA A 55 11.29 4.54 -7.09
C ALA A 55 12.45 4.13 -6.15
N THR A 56 13.12 5.12 -5.55
CA THR A 56 13.95 4.89 -4.36
C THR A 56 13.09 5.06 -3.11
N ILE A 57 13.10 4.06 -2.22
CA ILE A 57 12.19 4.03 -1.07
C ILE A 57 12.99 3.80 0.22
N TYR A 58 12.87 4.72 1.17
CA TYR A 58 13.38 4.57 2.53
C TYR A 58 12.25 4.13 3.46
N MET A 59 12.34 2.90 3.96
CA MET A 59 11.43 2.39 4.99
C MET A 59 11.88 2.87 6.37
N ALA A 60 11.06 3.69 7.03
CA ALA A 60 11.29 4.11 8.40
C ALA A 60 10.41 3.28 9.37
N SER A 61 11.03 2.56 10.29
CA SER A 61 10.35 1.72 11.28
C SER A 61 11.14 1.67 12.58
N ARG A 62 10.45 1.42 13.70
CA ARG A 62 11.05 1.44 15.05
C ARG A 62 11.95 0.23 15.34
N ASN A 63 11.62 -0.93 14.78
CA ASN A 63 12.37 -2.17 14.99
C ASN A 63 13.07 -2.57 13.70
N LYS A 64 14.41 -2.62 13.74
CA LYS A 64 15.25 -2.91 12.57
C LYS A 64 14.99 -4.31 12.01
N ASP A 65 14.93 -5.34 12.84
CA ASP A 65 14.78 -6.72 12.37
C ASP A 65 13.44 -6.94 11.65
N LYS A 66 12.37 -6.35 12.18
CA LYS A 66 11.05 -6.36 11.53
C LYS A 66 11.06 -5.60 10.20
N ALA A 67 11.81 -4.50 10.11
CA ALA A 67 11.95 -3.75 8.86
C ALA A 67 12.75 -4.54 7.83
N THR A 68 13.89 -5.11 8.22
CA THR A 68 14.73 -5.95 7.35
C THR A 68 13.94 -7.14 6.82
N LYS A 69 13.18 -7.82 7.69
CA LYS A 69 12.32 -8.93 7.26
C LYS A 69 11.27 -8.47 6.24
N ALA A 70 10.59 -7.35 6.52
CA ALA A 70 9.62 -6.80 5.59
C ALA A 70 10.26 -6.47 4.23
N ILE A 71 11.47 -5.90 4.20
CA ILE A 71 12.22 -5.61 2.96
C ILE A 71 12.53 -6.89 2.18
N GLN A 72 12.87 -8.00 2.86
CA GLN A 72 13.13 -9.30 2.20
C GLN A 72 11.87 -9.93 1.59
N ASP A 73 10.70 -9.62 2.15
CA ASP A 73 9.40 -10.14 1.71
C ASP A 73 8.73 -9.27 0.60
N ILE A 74 9.31 -8.11 0.27
CA ILE A 74 8.85 -7.19 -0.79
C ILE A 74 9.46 -7.59 -2.13
#